data_AF-A0A1X8VEY2-F1
#
_entry.id   AF-A0A1X8VEY2-F1
#
_cell.length_a   1.000
_cell.length_b   1.000
_cell.length_c   1.000
_cell.angle_alpha   90.00
_cell.angle_beta   90.00
_cell.angle_gamma   90.00
#
_symmetry.space_group_name_H-M   'P 1'
#
loop_
_entity.id
_entity.type
_entity.pdbx_description
1 polymer ?
#
loop_
_entity_poly.entity_id
_entity_poly.type
_entity_poly.pdbx_seq_one_letter_code
_entity_poly.pdbx_strand_id
1 'polypeptide(L)'
;MSLLQCTIHNSIMFLLAIAKTVIFTVSQFELSPNSSDITIYRFILTSSVSDCIPYFLIYLICAIGITLIMIGLSYVVAEQKPDIEKTSGYECGFDPFSDARDPFHIRFYLLSILFIIFDIEIVFFFPWAVSLRETLLFGFYSMTIFIVILSIGFYYEWRKNALEWD
;
A
#
# COMPACT_ATOMS: atom_id res chain seq x y z
N MET A 1 -6.95 22.14 3.91
CA MET A 1 -6.55 22.05 2.48
C MET A 1 -5.27 21.24 2.18
N SER A 2 -4.27 21.17 3.08
CA SER A 2 -2.88 20.80 2.70
C SER A 2 -2.52 19.31 2.66
N LEU A 3 -3.24 18.43 3.36
CA LEU A 3 -2.84 17.01 3.46
C LEU A 3 -3.38 16.13 2.31
N LEU A 4 -4.66 16.24 1.92
CA LEU A 4 -5.20 15.47 0.79
C LEU A 4 -4.63 15.92 -0.56
N GLN A 5 -4.47 17.23 -0.76
CA GLN A 5 -3.89 17.76 -1.99
C GLN A 5 -2.40 17.39 -2.12
N CYS A 6 -1.69 17.24 -1.00
CA CYS A 6 -0.32 16.72 -0.97
C CYS A 6 -0.28 15.21 -1.22
N THR A 7 -1.18 14.40 -0.63
CA THR A 7 -1.24 12.95 -0.90
C THR A 7 -1.58 12.67 -2.35
N ILE A 8 -2.51 13.41 -2.96
CA ILE A 8 -2.92 13.11 -4.34
C ILE A 8 -1.98 13.74 -5.38
N HIS A 9 -1.39 14.91 -5.12
CA HIS A 9 -0.27 15.40 -5.92
C HIS A 9 0.92 14.42 -5.85
N ASN A 10 1.19 13.84 -4.68
CA ASN A 10 2.18 12.79 -4.53
C ASN A 10 1.76 11.49 -5.21
N SER A 11 0.50 11.05 -5.18
CA SER A 11 0.03 9.86 -5.88
C SER A 11 0.10 10.01 -7.40
N ILE A 12 -0.23 11.19 -7.94
CA ILE A 12 -0.12 11.50 -9.37
C ILE A 12 1.35 11.64 -9.79
N MET A 13 2.19 12.30 -8.97
CA MET A 13 3.64 12.28 -9.17
C MET A 13 4.21 10.87 -9.05
N PHE A 14 3.67 10.01 -8.19
CA PHE A 14 4.12 8.63 -8.01
C PHE A 14 3.73 7.77 -9.21
N LEU A 15 2.52 7.93 -9.76
CA LEU A 15 2.10 7.32 -11.03
C LEU A 15 2.94 7.80 -12.22
N LEU A 16 3.21 9.12 -12.31
CA LEU A 16 4.09 9.69 -13.34
C LEU A 16 5.57 9.30 -13.15
N ALA A 17 6.03 9.14 -11.90
CA ALA A 17 7.37 8.67 -11.56
C ALA A 17 7.52 7.17 -11.79
N ILE A 18 6.49 6.36 -11.56
CA ILE A 18 6.43 4.96 -11.95
C ILE A 18 6.42 4.87 -13.47
N ALA A 19 5.58 5.63 -14.18
CA ALA A 19 5.59 5.65 -15.64
C ALA A 19 6.95 6.07 -16.22
N LYS A 20 7.59 7.13 -15.69
CA LYS A 20 8.93 7.56 -16.09
C LYS A 20 10.02 6.55 -15.73
N THR A 21 9.97 5.99 -14.52
CA THR A 21 10.94 4.98 -14.07
C THR A 21 10.78 3.71 -14.90
N VAL A 22 9.56 3.23 -15.16
CA VAL A 22 9.28 2.06 -16.01
C VAL A 22 9.78 2.30 -17.42
N ILE A 23 9.51 3.44 -18.04
CA ILE A 23 10.03 3.79 -19.37
C ILE A 23 11.57 3.85 -19.37
N PHE A 24 12.18 4.39 -18.30
CA PHE A 24 13.63 4.46 -18.14
C PHE A 24 14.27 3.07 -17.90
N THR A 25 13.66 2.21 -17.08
CA THR A 25 14.14 0.85 -16.80
C THR A 25 13.97 -0.06 -18.02
N VAL A 26 12.88 0.10 -18.79
CA VAL A 26 12.68 -0.56 -20.09
C VAL A 26 13.80 -0.18 -21.07
N SER A 27 14.25 1.07 -21.06
CA SER A 27 15.39 1.53 -21.89
C SER A 27 16.76 0.99 -21.44
N GLN A 28 16.92 0.55 -20.19
CA GLN A 28 18.18 0.01 -19.64
C GLN A 28 18.25 -1.52 -19.67
N PHE A 29 17.12 -2.20 -19.93
CA PHE A 29 17.01 -3.66 -19.87
C PHE A 29 17.36 -4.38 -21.19
N GLU A 30 17.78 -3.65 -22.23
CA GLU A 30 18.32 -4.23 -23.48
C GLU A 30 19.68 -4.94 -23.31
N LEU A 31 20.34 -4.86 -22.15
CA LEU A 31 21.57 -5.62 -21.86
C LEU A 31 21.28 -6.91 -21.08
N SER A 32 20.87 -7.96 -21.82
CA SER A 32 21.06 -9.44 -21.68
C SER A 32 21.21 -10.10 -20.27
N PRO A 33 20.58 -11.27 -19.98
CA PRO A 33 21.13 -12.57 -20.42
C PRO A 33 20.12 -13.72 -20.71
N ASN A 34 20.51 -14.53 -21.69
CA ASN A 34 19.98 -15.77 -22.30
C ASN A 34 18.98 -16.72 -21.54
N SER A 35 18.28 -17.58 -22.27
CA SER A 35 17.17 -18.45 -21.82
C SER A 35 17.57 -19.70 -20.99
N SER A 36 18.86 -19.98 -20.80
CA SER A 36 19.37 -21.14 -20.02
C SER A 36 19.34 -20.93 -18.49
N ASP A 37 18.88 -19.77 -18.06
CA ASP A 37 19.15 -19.19 -16.74
C ASP A 37 17.95 -19.36 -15.77
N ILE A 38 16.75 -19.63 -16.31
CA ILE A 38 15.48 -19.77 -15.57
C ILE A 38 15.51 -20.92 -14.55
N THR A 39 16.21 -22.02 -14.85
CA THR A 39 16.35 -23.17 -13.96
C THR A 39 17.33 -22.87 -12.81
N ILE A 40 18.36 -22.07 -13.07
CA ILE A 40 19.35 -21.63 -12.07
C ILE A 40 18.73 -20.59 -11.13
N TYR A 41 17.95 -19.65 -11.67
CA TYR A 41 17.17 -18.71 -10.83
C TYR A 41 16.12 -19.44 -9.99
N ARG A 42 15.40 -20.45 -10.50
CA ARG A 42 14.48 -21.27 -9.66
C ARG A 42 15.22 -22.00 -8.54
N PHE A 43 16.43 -22.49 -8.77
CA PHE A 43 17.24 -23.17 -7.75
C PHE A 43 17.81 -22.19 -6.69
N ILE A 44 18.30 -21.02 -7.11
CA ILE A 44 18.77 -19.95 -6.21
C ILE A 44 17.62 -19.31 -5.43
N LEU A 45 16.45 -19.14 -6.05
CA LEU A 45 15.25 -18.60 -5.42
C LEU A 45 14.67 -19.58 -4.38
N THR A 46 14.69 -20.90 -4.66
CA THR A 46 14.17 -21.90 -3.69
C THR A 46 15.08 -22.07 -2.47
N SER A 47 16.41 -21.95 -2.62
CA SER A 47 17.35 -22.00 -1.50
C SER A 47 17.30 -20.73 -0.67
N SER A 48 17.28 -19.54 -1.30
CA SER A 48 17.20 -18.26 -0.59
C SER A 48 15.87 -18.05 0.14
N VAL A 49 14.73 -18.48 -0.41
CA VAL A 49 13.42 -18.36 0.26
C VAL A 49 13.34 -19.24 1.51
N SER A 50 13.93 -20.44 1.47
CA SER A 50 14.00 -21.32 2.65
C SER A 50 14.81 -20.68 3.79
N ASP A 51 15.83 -19.90 3.45
CA ASP A 51 16.64 -19.17 4.42
C ASP A 51 15.94 -17.87 4.90
N CYS A 52 15.17 -17.19 4.05
CA CYS A 52 14.43 -15.97 4.44
C CYS A 52 13.31 -16.23 5.46
N ILE A 53 12.62 -17.37 5.37
CA ILE A 53 11.50 -17.73 6.26
C ILE A 53 11.91 -17.70 7.75
N PRO A 54 12.99 -18.38 8.19
CA PRO A 54 13.40 -18.32 9.59
C PRO A 54 13.83 -16.92 10.02
N TYR A 55 14.52 -16.14 9.18
CA TYR A 55 14.91 -14.76 9.53
C TYR A 55 13.69 -13.85 9.70
N PHE A 56 12.70 -13.95 8.80
CA PHE A 56 11.45 -13.21 8.92
C PHE A 56 10.68 -13.60 10.19
N LEU A 57 10.61 -14.89 10.50
CA LEU A 57 9.93 -15.38 11.69
C LEU A 57 10.63 -14.89 12.97
N ILE A 58 11.96 -14.93 13.01
CA ILE A 58 12.75 -14.40 14.14
C ILE A 58 12.50 -12.91 14.32
N TYR A 59 12.53 -12.13 13.22
CA TYR A 59 12.23 -10.70 13.26
C TYR A 59 10.83 -10.43 13.81
N LEU A 60 9.82 -11.16 13.32
CA LEU A 60 8.43 -11.01 13.75
C LEU A 60 8.26 -11.35 15.25
N ILE A 61 8.89 -12.43 15.72
CA ILE A 61 8.88 -12.82 17.13
C ILE A 61 9.56 -11.76 17.99
N CYS A 62 10.72 -11.24 17.56
CA CYS A 62 11.40 -10.17 18.28
C CYS A 62 10.56 -8.90 18.34
N ALA A 63 9.94 -8.48 17.23
CA ALA A 63 9.09 -7.29 17.18
C ALA A 63 7.90 -7.41 18.14
N ILE A 64 7.15 -8.52 18.04
CA ILE A 64 6.00 -8.79 18.93
C ILE A 64 6.47 -8.91 20.39
N GLY A 65 7.59 -9.61 20.63
CA GLY A 65 8.16 -9.78 21.97
C GLY A 65 8.51 -8.44 22.62
N ILE A 66 9.19 -7.55 21.90
CA ILE A 66 9.52 -6.21 22.39
C ILE A 66 8.24 -5.40 22.67
N THR A 67 7.26 -5.43 21.77
CA THR A 67 5.97 -4.75 21.97
C THR A 67 5.25 -5.26 23.23
N LEU A 68 5.19 -6.58 23.44
CA LEU A 68 4.56 -7.17 24.62
C LEU A 68 5.32 -6.86 25.91
N ILE A 69 6.66 -6.87 25.88
CA ILE A 69 7.48 -6.47 27.02
C ILE A 69 7.22 -5.01 27.39
N MET A 70 7.16 -4.11 26.40
CA MET A 70 6.89 -2.69 26.65
C MET A 70 5.49 -2.45 27.21
N ILE A 71 4.46 -3.11 26.66
CA ILE A 71 3.10 -3.05 27.19
C ILE A 71 3.06 -3.64 28.62
N GLY A 72 3.68 -4.80 28.84
CA GLY A 72 3.74 -5.45 30.14
C GLY A 72 4.44 -4.60 31.21
N LEU A 73 5.58 -4.01 30.86
CA LEU A 73 6.30 -3.06 31.72
C LEU A 73 5.43 -1.84 32.04
N SER A 74 4.71 -1.29 31.04
CA SER A 74 3.78 -0.20 31.27
C SER A 74 2.71 -0.56 32.29
N TYR A 75 2.16 -1.78 32.28
CA TYR A 75 1.16 -2.21 33.25
C TYR A 75 1.73 -2.47 34.65
N VAL A 76 2.96 -2.99 34.76
CA VAL A 76 3.58 -3.34 36.04
C VAL A 76 4.18 -2.11 36.74
N VAL A 77 4.81 -1.21 35.99
CA VAL A 77 5.49 -0.03 36.54
C VAL A 77 4.52 1.13 36.77
N ALA A 78 3.49 1.29 35.93
CA ALA A 78 2.52 2.36 36.10
C ALA A 78 1.50 2.02 37.20
N GLU A 79 1.21 3.00 38.05
CA GLU A 79 0.18 2.86 39.08
C GLU A 79 -1.22 2.94 38.43
N GLN A 80 -1.87 1.78 38.31
CA GLN A 80 -3.20 1.68 37.71
C GLN A 80 -4.27 2.12 38.71
N LYS A 81 -4.67 3.39 38.66
CA LYS A 81 -5.77 3.97 39.46
C LYS A 81 -6.94 4.37 38.54
N PRO A 82 -7.81 3.42 38.15
CA PRO A 82 -9.00 3.72 37.38
C PRO A 82 -9.95 4.57 38.22
N ASP A 83 -10.43 5.66 37.63
CA ASP A 83 -11.43 6.56 38.20
C ASP A 83 -12.53 6.71 37.14
N ILE A 84 -13.77 6.93 37.57
CA ILE A 84 -14.94 7.02 36.68
C ILE A 84 -14.69 8.08 35.61
N GLU A 85 -14.17 9.24 36.01
CA GLU A 85 -13.84 10.36 35.12
C GLU A 85 -12.62 10.10 34.21
N LYS A 86 -11.73 9.17 34.58
CA LYS A 86 -10.60 8.77 33.71
C LYS A 86 -11.00 7.73 32.68
N THR A 87 -12.05 6.97 32.97
CA THR A 87 -12.58 5.90 32.09
C THR A 87 -13.77 6.34 31.24
N SER A 88 -14.32 7.53 31.50
CA SER A 88 -15.36 8.14 30.68
C SER A 88 -14.78 8.64 29.35
N GLY A 89 -15.64 8.75 28.33
CA GLY A 89 -15.25 9.29 27.03
C GLY A 89 -14.81 10.75 27.16
N TYR A 90 -13.74 11.12 26.47
CA TYR A 90 -13.25 12.50 26.49
C TYR A 90 -14.19 13.41 25.69
N GLU A 91 -14.99 14.23 26.39
CA GLU A 91 -15.86 15.25 25.79
C GLU A 91 -15.68 16.60 26.53
N CYS A 92 -14.44 17.05 26.67
CA CYS A 92 -14.08 18.32 27.34
C CYS A 92 -14.64 18.49 28.78
N GLY A 93 -14.82 17.38 29.52
CA GLY A 93 -15.35 17.40 30.90
C GLY A 93 -16.87 17.32 31.01
N PHE A 94 -17.57 17.06 29.91
CA PHE A 94 -18.99 16.76 29.89
C PHE A 94 -19.25 15.28 29.66
N ASP A 95 -20.43 14.81 30.06
CA ASP A 95 -20.91 13.51 29.64
C ASP A 95 -21.15 13.49 28.12
N PRO A 96 -20.82 12.39 27.42
CA PRO A 96 -20.98 12.31 25.97
C PRO A 96 -22.45 12.57 25.58
N PHE A 97 -22.65 13.62 24.77
CA PHE A 97 -23.97 14.16 24.46
C PHE A 97 -24.81 13.29 23.50
N SER A 98 -24.20 12.34 22.78
CA SER A 98 -24.88 11.59 21.71
C SER A 98 -24.37 10.14 21.58
N ASP A 99 -25.21 9.28 21.00
CA ASP A 99 -24.87 7.89 20.70
C ASP A 99 -23.81 7.86 19.59
N ALA A 100 -22.68 7.17 19.81
CA ALA A 100 -21.55 7.09 18.87
C ALA A 100 -21.85 6.24 17.61
N ARG A 101 -23.13 6.02 17.29
CA ARG A 101 -23.62 5.15 16.22
C ARG A 101 -24.05 5.90 14.97
N ASP A 102 -23.73 7.18 14.86
CA ASP A 102 -24.03 7.94 13.66
C ASP A 102 -23.28 7.35 12.45
N PRO A 103 -23.95 7.20 11.30
CA PRO A 103 -23.32 6.67 10.11
C PRO A 103 -22.22 7.61 9.64
N PHE A 104 -21.01 7.06 9.48
CA PHE A 104 -19.89 7.78 8.91
C PHE A 104 -20.19 8.24 7.47
N HIS A 105 -19.60 9.36 7.06
CA HIS A 105 -19.76 9.88 5.71
C HIS A 105 -19.30 8.86 4.65
N ILE A 106 -20.11 8.69 3.60
CA ILE A 106 -19.85 7.78 2.46
C ILE A 106 -18.49 8.01 1.76
N ARG A 107 -17.87 9.18 1.96
CA ARG A 107 -16.61 9.55 1.32
C ARG A 107 -15.45 8.62 1.70
N PHE A 108 -15.44 8.09 2.92
CA PHE A 108 -14.43 7.12 3.35
C PHE A 108 -14.52 5.81 2.55
N TYR A 109 -15.74 5.39 2.22
CA TYR A 109 -15.97 4.19 1.41
C TYR A 109 -15.48 4.38 -0.04
N LEU A 110 -15.69 5.56 -0.63
CA LEU A 110 -15.19 5.88 -1.98
C LEU A 110 -13.65 5.85 -2.03
N LEU A 111 -12.98 6.39 -1.00
CA LEU A 111 -11.52 6.32 -0.87
C LEU A 111 -11.03 4.86 -0.76
N SER A 112 -11.72 4.02 0.02
CA SER A 112 -11.36 2.61 0.19
C SER A 112 -11.47 1.83 -1.12
N ILE A 113 -12.56 2.01 -1.89
CA ILE A 113 -12.70 1.36 -3.19
C ILE A 113 -11.62 1.84 -4.16
N LEU A 114 -11.34 3.14 -4.19
CA LEU A 114 -10.29 3.69 -5.06
C LEU A 114 -8.92 3.09 -4.75
N PHE A 115 -8.58 2.94 -3.46
CA PHE A 115 -7.33 2.30 -3.05
C PHE A 115 -7.28 0.83 -3.49
N ILE A 116 -8.38 0.08 -3.34
CA ILE A 116 -8.45 -1.33 -3.79
C ILE A 116 -8.23 -1.44 -5.30
N ILE A 117 -8.82 -0.55 -6.10
CA ILE A 117 -8.68 -0.55 -7.56
C ILE A 117 -7.26 -0.15 -7.99
N PHE A 118 -6.63 0.78 -7.29
CA PHE A 118 -5.23 1.13 -7.57
C PHE A 118 -4.26 0.03 -7.11
N ASP A 119 -4.51 -0.64 -5.98
CA ASP A 119 -3.66 -1.73 -5.50
C ASP A 119 -3.68 -2.94 -6.46
N ILE A 120 -4.88 -3.30 -6.95
CA ILE A 120 -5.01 -4.40 -7.92
C ILE A 120 -4.29 -4.08 -9.25
N GLU A 121 -4.19 -2.81 -9.64
CA GLU A 121 -3.48 -2.42 -10.85
C GLU A 121 -1.98 -2.74 -10.77
N ILE A 122 -1.37 -2.55 -9.60
CA ILE A 122 0.06 -2.81 -9.36
C ILE A 122 0.31 -4.32 -9.36
N VAL A 123 -0.60 -5.10 -8.79
CA VAL A 123 -0.52 -6.56 -8.81
C VAL A 123 -0.53 -7.10 -10.24
N PHE A 124 -1.30 -6.50 -11.15
CA PHE A 124 -1.25 -6.84 -12.58
C PHE A 124 -0.03 -6.27 -13.31
N PHE A 125 0.50 -5.15 -12.83
CA PHE A 125 1.69 -4.52 -13.41
C PHE A 125 2.97 -5.29 -13.14
N PHE A 126 3.11 -5.88 -11.96
CA PHE A 126 4.36 -6.52 -11.54
C PHE A 126 4.78 -7.73 -12.39
N PRO A 127 3.91 -8.71 -12.72
CA PRO A 127 4.29 -9.83 -13.57
C PRO A 127 4.72 -9.39 -14.98
N TRP A 128 4.05 -8.38 -15.54
CA TRP A 128 4.42 -7.80 -16.83
C TRP A 128 5.80 -7.15 -16.75
N ALA A 129 6.06 -6.33 -15.73
CA ALA A 129 7.35 -5.69 -15.51
C ALA A 129 8.52 -6.69 -15.38
N VAL A 130 8.29 -7.83 -14.71
CA VAL A 130 9.30 -8.89 -14.56
C VAL A 130 9.55 -9.67 -15.86
N SER A 131 8.54 -9.78 -16.73
CA SER A 131 8.60 -10.58 -17.98
C SER A 131 8.79 -9.72 -19.24
N LEU A 132 9.17 -8.45 -19.09
CA LEU A 132 9.40 -7.52 -20.20
C LEU A 132 10.38 -8.06 -21.25
N ARG A 133 11.32 -8.93 -20.87
CA ARG A 133 12.33 -9.48 -21.79
C ARG A 133 11.74 -10.42 -22.83
N GLU A 134 10.77 -11.22 -22.43
CA GLU A 134 10.19 -12.28 -23.26
C GLU A 134 8.92 -11.79 -23.97
N THR A 135 8.40 -10.65 -23.53
CA THR A 135 7.18 -10.06 -24.04
C THR A 135 7.50 -9.18 -25.26
N LEU A 136 7.09 -9.61 -26.47
CA LEU A 136 7.18 -8.79 -27.69
C LEU A 136 6.32 -7.52 -27.60
N LEU A 137 6.43 -6.66 -28.63
CA LEU A 137 5.61 -5.45 -28.85
C LEU A 137 4.12 -5.62 -28.51
N PHE A 138 3.55 -6.81 -28.74
CA PHE A 138 2.17 -7.11 -28.42
C PHE A 138 1.83 -6.92 -26.92
N GLY A 139 2.66 -7.43 -26.02
CA GLY A 139 2.40 -7.28 -24.58
C GLY A 139 2.75 -5.89 -24.05
N PHE A 140 3.58 -5.13 -24.76
CA PHE A 140 3.76 -3.71 -24.48
C PHE A 140 2.48 -2.91 -24.77
N TYR A 141 1.85 -3.14 -25.93
CA TYR A 141 0.61 -2.46 -26.30
C TYR A 141 -0.57 -2.87 -25.42
N SER A 142 -0.71 -4.15 -25.09
CA SER A 142 -1.80 -4.61 -24.22
C SER A 142 -1.72 -3.95 -22.85
N MET A 143 -0.51 -3.83 -22.28
CA MET A 143 -0.35 -3.23 -20.96
C MET A 143 -0.46 -1.71 -20.97
N THR A 144 0.00 -1.07 -22.04
CA THR A 144 -0.21 0.37 -22.24
C THR A 144 -1.71 0.71 -22.29
N ILE A 145 -2.50 -0.07 -23.03
CA ILE A 145 -3.95 0.11 -23.10
C ILE A 145 -4.61 -0.09 -21.73
N PHE A 146 -4.18 -1.10 -20.98
CA PHE A 146 -4.66 -1.38 -19.62
C PHE A 146 -4.46 -0.19 -18.68
N ILE A 147 -3.24 0.38 -18.64
CA ILE A 147 -2.90 1.55 -17.81
C ILE A 147 -3.71 2.78 -18.23
N VAL A 148 -3.87 3.01 -19.54
CA VAL A 148 -4.64 4.14 -20.06
C VAL A 148 -6.11 4.07 -19.64
N ILE A 149 -6.74 2.90 -19.73
CA ILE A 149 -8.15 2.71 -19.33
C ILE A 149 -8.34 3.01 -17.85
N LEU A 150 -7.46 2.49 -16.99
CA LEU A 150 -7.52 2.76 -15.54
C LEU A 150 -7.26 4.23 -15.20
N SER A 151 -6.29 4.86 -15.88
CA SER A 151 -6.00 6.29 -15.73
C SER A 151 -7.19 7.17 -16.10
N ILE A 152 -7.96 6.80 -17.13
CA ILE A 152 -9.19 7.49 -17.52
C ILE A 152 -10.26 7.36 -16.43
N GLY A 153 -10.43 6.16 -15.87
CA GLY A 153 -11.35 5.93 -14.75
C GLY A 153 -11.02 6.78 -13.52
N PHE A 154 -9.73 6.83 -13.16
CA PHE A 154 -9.23 7.69 -12.09
C PHE A 154 -9.48 9.18 -12.38
N TYR A 155 -9.19 9.62 -13.61
CA TYR A 155 -9.43 10.99 -14.03
C TYR A 155 -10.91 11.38 -13.96
N TYR A 156 -11.82 10.47 -14.29
CA TYR A 156 -13.26 10.71 -14.19
C TYR A 156 -13.72 10.95 -12.75
N GLU A 157 -13.30 10.08 -11.82
CA GLU A 157 -13.61 10.22 -10.39
C GLU A 157 -13.04 11.51 -9.80
N TRP A 158 -11.83 11.90 -10.24
CA TRP A 158 -11.21 13.17 -9.89
C TRP A 158 -12.07 14.37 -10.31
N ARG A 159 -12.58 14.35 -11.54
CA ARG A 159 -13.42 15.45 -12.08
C ARG A 159 -14.80 15.53 -11.43
N LYS A 160 -15.25 14.46 -10.78
CA LYS A 160 -16.52 14.45 -10.03
C LYS A 160 -16.40 14.99 -8.60
N ASN A 161 -15.21 15.42 -8.18
CA ASN A 161 -14.96 15.96 -6.84
C ASN A 161 -15.43 15.02 -5.72
N ALA A 162 -15.48 13.71 -5.99
CA ALA A 162 -15.87 12.69 -5.02
C ALA A 162 -14.91 12.62 -3.80
N LEU A 163 -13.74 13.25 -3.92
CA LEU A 163 -12.67 13.32 -2.92
C LEU A 163 -12.53 14.70 -2.25
N GLU A 164 -13.31 15.71 -2.64
CA GLU A 164 -13.22 17.02 -2.01
C GLU A 164 -13.86 17.01 -0.62
N TRP A 165 -13.22 17.71 0.31
CA TRP A 165 -13.63 17.93 1.69
C TRP A 165 -13.86 19.43 1.85
N ASP A 166 -15.04 19.79 2.33
CA ASP A 166 -15.28 21.08 2.95
C ASP A 166 -15.25 20.87 4.47
#